data_AF-A0A1R3R793-F1
#
_entry.id   AF-A0A1R3R793-F1
#
_cell.length_a   1.000
_cell.length_b   1.000
_cell.length_c   1.000
_cell.angle_alpha   90.00
_cell.angle_beta   90.00
_cell.angle_gamma   90.00
#
_symmetry.space_group_name_H-M   'P 1'
#
loop_
_entity.id
_entity.type
_entity.pdbx_description
1 polymer ?
#
loop_
_entity_poly.entity_id
_entity_poly.type
_entity_poly.pdbx_seq_one_letter_code
_entity_poly.pdbx_strand_id
1 'polypeptide(L)'
;MSVSPPTSVTGSPIRPLRSRRGCKTCKSRRVKCGEEKPACVRCTKTGRQCEYEGTTFGTFSSAPATVSILDNPLSSSPNTVWRERRAFAYYFQHTALFVGGGLETDFWSTIVPQVSRSEPAVWDAIISLSALFESPEPCPDIAFLREKDLRILNQNHRDALGWYSRSMSSVRQRLDRGDGDMFVGLVSCVLFMCIEALQGGVPQATRLYAQGVQLILSLRAQIAGGAVEPSKAALLEDNIVPIFVRLGAMALNFSAVPVGALLPDAEHASTQRFASLRSAREGIVLLAAEIQLFQRTCLQHLVMSHPAQLPWELSNQQMDLLARLKMWHEAFTDLMKSLRSTDALSPQEIGIGALLLAQHEMLYVMVATSSSLLETANDNYLPQFQNIVEQASIALDASVRSDGSQPPLTIELSVAIPLWLTSLRCREPRLRRTALTLTSRAPPVQGFYKCATGIRLLETLIAIEDMYGMGMKAAQGMTYPHTSASTNELDESYRRGSSSDIFRFDLGSHPATPDLEFASSPYSVGTERSTEPTTADLIPEEARIKPINIFRVQDGFPPGTTEEDIAKWSPYRDQSFMHFLRNERDPVTGNWQIVHGFTPIDY
;
A
#
# COMPACT_ATOMS: atom_id res chain seq x y z
N MET A 1 -4.09 81.29 35.21
CA MET A 1 -4.43 80.43 36.36
C MET A 1 -4.17 78.98 35.97
N SER A 2 -3.33 78.32 36.75
CA SER A 2 -3.23 76.86 37.00
C SER A 2 -3.15 75.88 35.81
N VAL A 3 -1.93 75.36 35.65
CA VAL A 3 -1.45 74.17 34.93
C VAL A 3 -2.15 72.88 35.39
N SER A 4 -2.35 71.89 34.49
CA SER A 4 -2.03 70.46 34.71
C SER A 4 -2.10 69.62 33.41
N PRO A 5 -1.25 68.58 33.27
CA PRO A 5 -0.81 67.98 31.99
C PRO A 5 -1.68 66.79 31.52
N PRO A 6 -1.49 66.27 30.28
CA PRO A 6 -2.30 65.19 29.75
C PRO A 6 -2.00 63.86 30.45
N THR A 7 -3.03 63.23 30.99
CA THR A 7 -2.99 61.89 31.59
C THR A 7 -2.85 60.82 30.50
N SER A 8 -1.75 60.08 30.62
CA SER A 8 -1.42 58.85 29.92
C SER A 8 -2.53 57.79 29.98
N VAL A 9 -2.97 57.29 28.82
CA VAL A 9 -3.64 55.98 28.73
C VAL A 9 -2.62 54.96 28.27
N THR A 10 -2.39 54.02 29.19
CA THR A 10 -1.41 52.95 29.23
C THR A 10 -1.54 51.96 28.08
N GLY A 11 -0.46 51.80 27.31
CA GLY A 11 -0.27 50.65 26.42
C GLY A 11 -0.10 49.36 27.24
N SER A 12 -0.92 48.37 26.92
CA SER A 12 -0.83 47.01 27.47
C SER A 12 0.55 46.40 27.19
N PRO A 13 1.18 45.69 28.14
CA PRO A 13 2.51 45.14 27.95
C PRO A 13 2.46 43.99 26.92
N ILE A 14 3.17 44.18 25.80
CA ILE A 14 3.45 43.13 24.81
C ILE A 14 4.20 42.00 25.55
N ARG A 15 3.51 40.88 25.82
CA ARG A 15 4.15 39.70 26.41
C ARG A 15 5.21 39.17 25.44
N PRO A 16 6.44 38.90 25.89
CA PRO A 16 7.46 38.35 25.00
C PRO A 16 7.03 36.96 24.51
N LEU A 17 7.02 36.78 23.19
CA LEU A 17 6.82 35.48 22.55
C LEU A 17 7.79 34.46 23.16
N ARG A 18 7.23 33.42 23.80
CA ARG A 18 8.01 32.32 24.36
C ARG A 18 8.71 31.59 23.21
N SER A 19 10.05 31.55 23.22
CA SER A 19 10.79 30.67 22.29
C SER A 19 10.35 29.23 22.55
N ARG A 20 9.84 28.56 21.49
CA ARG A 20 9.41 27.15 21.56
C ARG A 20 10.58 26.21 21.82
N ARG A 21 11.79 26.58 21.39
CA ARG A 21 12.99 25.73 21.37
C ARG A 21 13.95 25.93 22.55
N GLY A 22 13.64 26.79 23.51
CA GLY A 22 14.49 27.00 24.69
C GLY A 22 14.59 25.76 25.60
N CYS A 23 15.74 25.57 26.25
CA CYS A 23 15.96 24.50 27.23
C CYS A 23 15.01 24.61 28.44
N LYS A 24 14.73 23.48 29.10
CA LYS A 24 13.85 23.38 30.28
C LYS A 24 14.30 24.34 31.39
N THR A 25 15.61 24.42 31.64
CA THR A 25 16.20 25.27 32.68
C THR A 25 15.96 26.76 32.42
N CYS A 26 15.97 27.22 31.17
CA CYS A 26 15.65 28.61 30.83
C CYS A 26 14.13 28.86 30.82
N LYS A 27 13.34 27.88 30.35
CA LYS A 27 11.86 27.92 30.36
C LYS A 27 11.30 28.02 31.78
N SER A 28 11.78 27.18 32.71
CA SER A 28 11.35 27.19 34.12
C SER A 28 11.66 28.51 34.81
N ARG A 29 12.82 29.10 34.48
CA ARG A 29 13.26 30.41 34.97
C ARG A 29 12.58 31.59 34.27
N ARG A 30 11.73 31.36 33.27
CA ARG A 30 11.06 32.40 32.47
C ARG A 30 12.04 33.41 31.85
N VAL A 31 13.23 32.93 31.46
CA VAL A 31 14.26 33.74 30.77
C VAL A 31 14.46 33.24 29.33
N LYS A 32 14.78 34.16 28.39
CA LYS A 32 15.08 33.80 27.00
C LYS A 32 16.29 32.83 26.94
N CYS A 33 16.14 31.72 26.24
CA CYS A 33 17.23 30.76 26.00
C CYS A 33 18.05 31.20 24.78
N GLY A 34 19.36 30.91 24.78
CA GLY A 34 20.23 31.12 23.62
C GLY A 34 20.20 29.97 22.61
N GLU A 35 19.55 28.86 22.94
CA GLU A 35 19.35 27.67 22.08
C GLU A 35 20.64 26.95 21.62
N GLU A 36 21.80 27.30 22.18
CA GLU A 36 23.07 26.62 21.86
C GLU A 36 23.09 25.20 22.44
N LYS A 37 23.57 24.21 21.67
CA LYS A 37 23.73 22.80 22.06
C LYS A 37 25.23 22.46 22.19
N PRO A 38 25.66 21.61 23.15
CA PRO A 38 24.84 20.81 24.08
C PRO A 38 24.30 21.60 25.30
N ALA A 39 24.82 22.78 25.61
CA ALA A 39 24.34 23.63 26.71
C ALA A 39 24.26 25.11 26.30
N CYS A 40 23.16 25.79 26.68
CA CYS A 40 22.99 27.20 26.35
C CYS A 40 23.91 28.09 27.19
N VAL A 41 24.34 29.22 26.62
CA VAL A 41 25.32 30.13 27.25
C VAL A 41 24.89 30.59 28.64
N ARG A 42 23.59 30.77 28.88
CA ARG A 42 23.05 31.18 30.20
C ARG A 42 23.10 30.08 31.25
N CYS A 43 22.91 28.83 30.86
CA CYS A 43 23.08 27.72 31.79
C CYS A 43 24.56 27.51 32.11
N THR A 44 25.43 27.57 31.09
CA THR A 44 26.89 27.45 31.24
C THR A 44 27.46 28.54 32.15
N LYS A 45 27.13 29.81 31.91
CA LYS A 45 27.61 30.93 32.75
C LYS A 45 27.14 30.88 34.19
N THR A 46 26.03 30.19 34.46
CA THR A 46 25.49 30.09 35.81
C THR A 46 25.73 28.74 36.47
N GLY A 47 26.57 27.89 35.87
CA GLY A 47 26.91 26.56 36.38
C GLY A 47 25.73 25.61 36.50
N ARG A 48 24.64 25.84 35.76
CA ARG A 48 23.41 25.03 35.86
C ARG A 48 23.36 23.99 34.76
N GLN A 49 22.83 22.82 35.09
CA GLN A 49 22.57 21.76 34.12
C GLN A 49 21.58 22.26 33.05
N CYS A 50 22.01 22.20 31.80
CA CYS A 50 21.20 22.63 30.65
C CYS A 50 20.52 21.42 30.03
N GLU A 51 19.21 21.30 30.23
CA GLU A 51 18.44 20.17 29.70
C GLU A 51 17.50 20.66 28.59
N TYR A 52 17.74 20.24 27.35
CA TYR A 52 16.76 20.38 26.28
C TYR A 52 15.73 19.24 26.39
N GLU A 53 14.52 19.42 25.86
CA GLU A 53 13.59 18.28 25.69
C GLU A 53 14.32 17.21 24.88
N GLY A 54 14.77 16.15 25.57
CA GLY A 54 15.24 14.93 24.94
C GLY A 54 14.10 14.35 24.11
N THR A 55 14.45 13.69 23.02
CA THR A 55 13.56 12.99 22.10
C THR A 55 12.57 12.12 22.89
N THR A 56 11.43 12.70 23.26
CA THR A 56 10.32 11.95 23.86
C THR A 56 9.85 11.02 22.78
N PHE A 57 10.04 9.72 23.01
CA PHE A 57 9.54 8.64 22.18
C PHE A 57 8.12 8.95 21.75
N GLY A 58 7.89 8.91 20.45
CA GLY A 58 6.63 9.30 19.84
C GLY A 58 5.47 8.57 20.52
N THR A 59 4.62 9.33 21.20
CA THR A 59 3.43 8.78 21.86
C THR A 59 2.57 8.10 20.80
N PHE A 60 2.16 6.86 21.07
CA PHE A 60 1.10 6.17 20.33
C PHE A 60 -0.18 7.00 20.42
N SER A 61 -0.41 7.91 19.47
CA SER A 61 -1.60 8.77 19.44
C SER A 61 -2.49 8.44 18.25
N SER A 62 -2.92 7.19 18.10
CA SER A 62 -4.10 6.92 17.28
C SER A 62 -5.33 7.24 18.12
N ALA A 63 -5.98 8.38 17.87
CA ALA A 63 -7.36 8.58 18.26
C ALA A 63 -8.06 9.36 17.15
N PRO A 64 -9.18 8.82 16.65
CA PRO A 64 -10.40 9.59 16.54
C PRO A 64 -11.49 8.99 17.44
N ALA A 65 -12.57 9.75 17.63
CA ALA A 65 -13.61 9.57 18.64
C ALA A 65 -14.13 8.13 18.75
N THR A 66 -13.67 7.40 19.77
CA THR A 66 -14.48 6.32 20.33
C THR A 66 -15.73 6.98 20.91
N VAL A 67 -16.88 6.67 20.33
CA VAL A 67 -18.16 6.82 21.02
C VAL A 67 -17.95 6.22 22.41
N SER A 68 -18.24 7.00 23.46
CA SER A 68 -18.17 6.53 24.85
C SER A 68 -19.10 5.33 25.03
N ILE A 69 -18.59 4.11 24.78
CA ILE A 69 -19.22 2.84 25.16
C ILE A 69 -18.55 2.35 26.45
N LEU A 70 -18.26 3.26 27.37
CA LEU A 70 -17.63 2.94 28.65
C LEU A 70 -18.55 3.27 29.82
N ASP A 71 -19.77 2.75 29.80
CA ASP A 71 -20.69 2.78 30.95
C ASP A 71 -21.20 1.37 31.32
N ASN A 72 -20.37 0.33 31.15
CA ASN A 72 -20.61 -0.91 31.88
C ASN A 72 -19.30 -1.68 32.14
N PRO A 73 -18.94 -1.98 33.41
CA PRO A 73 -17.80 -2.83 33.72
C PRO A 73 -18.13 -4.27 33.31
N LEU A 74 -17.69 -4.68 32.13
CA LEU A 74 -17.92 -6.00 31.53
C LEU A 74 -17.23 -7.17 32.29
N SER A 75 -16.67 -6.93 33.48
CA SER A 75 -15.76 -7.87 34.13
C SER A 75 -16.43 -8.92 35.04
N SER A 76 -17.77 -8.99 35.10
CA SER A 76 -18.49 -9.84 36.06
C SER A 76 -19.62 -10.71 35.49
N SER A 77 -19.68 -10.93 34.16
CA SER A 77 -20.63 -11.88 33.56
C SER A 77 -19.98 -13.25 33.33
N PRO A 78 -20.58 -14.38 33.75
CA PRO A 78 -20.05 -15.74 33.52
C PRO A 78 -19.75 -16.06 32.05
N ASN A 79 -20.40 -15.36 31.12
CA ASN A 79 -20.25 -15.57 29.69
C ASN A 79 -18.97 -14.96 29.10
N THR A 80 -18.31 -13.99 29.76
CA THR A 80 -17.11 -13.36 29.19
C THR A 80 -15.94 -14.32 29.14
N VAL A 81 -15.71 -15.09 30.20
CA VAL A 81 -14.62 -16.09 30.26
C VAL A 81 -14.78 -17.17 29.18
N TRP A 82 -16.01 -17.62 28.90
CA TRP A 82 -16.26 -18.57 27.82
C TRP A 82 -15.97 -17.97 26.44
N ARG A 83 -16.36 -16.71 26.20
CA ARG A 83 -16.11 -16.02 24.93
C ARG A 83 -14.62 -15.78 24.69
N GLU A 84 -13.88 -15.36 25.72
CA GLU A 84 -12.42 -15.19 25.64
C GLU A 84 -11.73 -16.52 25.30
N ARG A 85 -12.14 -17.62 25.96
CA ARG A 85 -11.60 -18.97 25.68
C ARG A 85 -11.94 -19.47 24.29
N ARG A 86 -13.16 -19.20 23.79
CA ARG A 86 -13.57 -19.55 22.43
C ARG A 86 -12.73 -18.80 21.39
N ALA A 87 -12.59 -17.49 21.55
CA ALA A 87 -11.77 -16.66 20.66
C ALA A 87 -10.32 -17.14 20.67
N PHE A 88 -9.76 -17.44 21.85
CA PHE A 88 -8.42 -18.02 21.94
C PHE A 88 -8.30 -19.39 21.25
N ALA A 89 -9.30 -20.27 21.36
CA ALA A 89 -9.30 -21.55 20.63
C ALA A 89 -9.37 -21.36 19.11
N TYR A 90 -10.22 -20.43 18.64
CA TYR A 90 -10.34 -20.11 17.22
C TYR A 90 -9.02 -19.55 16.66
N TYR A 91 -8.26 -18.81 17.46
CA TYR A 91 -6.95 -18.28 17.05
C TYR A 91 -6.01 -19.38 16.57
N PHE A 92 -5.82 -20.46 17.35
CA PHE A 92 -4.92 -21.56 16.96
C PHE A 92 -5.46 -22.37 15.80
N GLN A 93 -6.77 -22.58 15.73
CA GLN A 93 -7.40 -23.40 14.69
C GLN A 93 -7.44 -22.70 13.33
N HIS A 94 -7.47 -21.37 13.32
CA HIS A 94 -7.71 -20.60 12.10
C HIS A 94 -6.81 -19.38 12.00
N THR A 95 -6.91 -18.41 12.91
CA THR A 95 -6.25 -17.11 12.75
C THR A 95 -4.74 -17.24 12.52
N ALA A 96 -4.04 -17.98 13.38
CA ALA A 96 -2.58 -18.13 13.34
C ALA A 96 -2.06 -18.83 12.07
N LEU A 97 -2.87 -19.73 11.49
CA LEU A 97 -2.49 -20.50 10.30
C LEU A 97 -2.57 -19.65 9.03
N PHE A 98 -3.55 -18.76 8.93
CA PHE A 98 -3.85 -18.04 7.69
C PHE A 98 -3.32 -16.62 7.65
N VAL A 99 -3.25 -15.91 8.78
CA VAL A 99 -2.88 -14.49 8.81
C VAL A 99 -1.46 -14.24 8.26
N GLY A 100 -0.55 -15.20 8.47
CA GLY A 100 0.84 -15.18 8.04
C GLY A 100 1.14 -15.96 6.75
N GLY A 101 0.11 -16.25 5.93
CA GLY A 101 0.27 -16.86 4.59
C GLY A 101 1.05 -18.18 4.56
N GLY A 102 1.11 -18.90 5.67
CA GLY A 102 1.73 -20.22 5.79
C GLY A 102 3.26 -20.28 5.89
N LEU A 103 3.98 -19.17 5.72
CA LEU A 103 5.44 -19.10 5.86
C LEU A 103 5.91 -18.50 7.20
N GLU A 104 5.00 -17.86 7.95
CA GLU A 104 5.27 -17.22 9.25
C GLU A 104 4.69 -18.00 10.44
N THR A 105 4.66 -19.34 10.33
CA THR A 105 4.04 -20.20 11.34
C THR A 105 4.67 -20.05 12.71
N ASP A 106 5.99 -19.85 12.79
CA ASP A 106 6.72 -19.70 14.06
C ASP A 106 6.28 -18.45 14.84
N PHE A 107 6.15 -17.31 14.15
CA PHE A 107 5.71 -16.08 14.78
C PHE A 107 4.28 -16.21 15.32
N TRP A 108 3.35 -16.68 14.50
CA TRP A 108 1.93 -16.71 14.82
C TRP A 108 1.52 -17.87 15.74
N SER A 109 2.14 -19.05 15.59
CA SER A 109 1.78 -20.25 16.35
C SER A 109 2.62 -20.46 17.61
N THR A 110 3.80 -19.83 17.68
CA THR A 110 4.74 -20.02 18.80
C THR A 110 5.01 -18.73 19.55
N ILE A 111 5.56 -17.70 18.91
CA ILE A 111 6.03 -16.48 19.59
C ILE A 111 4.85 -15.71 20.20
N VAL A 112 3.85 -15.37 19.40
CA VAL A 112 2.69 -14.58 19.84
C VAL A 112 1.96 -15.27 21.02
N PRO A 113 1.64 -16.58 20.97
CA PRO A 113 1.10 -17.31 22.11
C PRO A 113 1.99 -17.32 23.35
N GLN A 114 3.31 -17.48 23.22
CA GLN A 114 4.24 -17.47 24.35
C GLN A 114 4.22 -16.12 25.06
N VAL A 115 4.29 -15.02 24.30
CA VAL A 115 4.21 -13.66 24.85
C VAL A 115 2.87 -13.44 25.55
N SER A 116 1.76 -13.93 24.99
CA SER A 116 0.44 -13.76 25.60
C SER A 116 0.28 -14.38 27.00
N ARG A 117 1.10 -15.38 27.36
CA ARG A 117 1.06 -16.01 28.68
C ARG A 117 1.58 -15.09 29.79
N SER A 118 2.60 -14.29 29.48
CA SER A 118 3.18 -13.32 30.41
C SER A 118 2.54 -11.93 30.28
N GLU A 119 1.91 -11.65 29.15
CA GLU A 119 1.48 -10.30 28.78
C GLU A 119 -0.04 -10.19 28.57
N PRO A 120 -0.81 -9.70 29.58
CA PRO A 120 -2.26 -9.58 29.47
C PRO A 120 -2.72 -8.71 28.30
N ALA A 121 -1.94 -7.68 27.94
CA ALA A 121 -2.26 -6.85 26.78
C ALA A 121 -2.17 -7.65 25.47
N VAL A 122 -1.18 -8.53 25.33
CA VAL A 122 -1.04 -9.36 24.13
C VAL A 122 -2.15 -10.42 24.06
N TRP A 123 -2.53 -10.98 25.22
CA TRP A 123 -3.73 -11.84 25.31
C TRP A 123 -4.98 -11.14 24.76
N ASP A 124 -5.26 -9.93 25.22
CA ASP A 124 -6.40 -9.13 24.77
C ASP A 124 -6.37 -8.84 23.26
N ALA A 125 -5.19 -8.57 22.72
CA ALA A 125 -5.01 -8.34 21.29
C ALA A 125 -5.27 -9.63 20.48
N ILE A 126 -4.82 -10.79 20.96
CA ILE A 126 -5.06 -12.09 20.30
C ILE A 126 -6.56 -12.40 20.23
N ILE A 127 -7.28 -12.31 21.35
CA ILE A 127 -8.71 -12.64 21.38
C ILE A 127 -9.53 -11.64 20.56
N SER A 128 -9.13 -10.36 20.54
CA SER A 128 -9.73 -9.35 19.66
C SER A 128 -9.53 -9.69 18.20
N LEU A 129 -8.28 -9.93 17.78
CA LEU A 129 -7.95 -10.28 16.40
C LEU A 129 -8.72 -11.53 15.97
N SER A 130 -8.77 -12.54 16.84
CA SER A 130 -9.43 -13.80 16.55
C SER A 130 -10.94 -13.66 16.39
N ALA A 131 -11.61 -12.90 17.27
CA ALA A 131 -13.04 -12.65 17.14
C ALA A 131 -13.39 -11.86 15.86
N LEU A 132 -12.55 -10.91 15.45
CA LEU A 132 -12.71 -10.20 14.17
C LEU A 132 -12.44 -11.11 12.96
N PHE A 133 -11.56 -12.09 13.10
CA PHE A 133 -11.27 -13.09 12.06
C PHE A 133 -12.39 -14.14 11.95
N GLU A 134 -13.03 -14.51 13.06
CA GLU A 134 -14.17 -15.45 13.07
C GLU A 134 -15.44 -14.81 12.52
N SER A 135 -15.66 -13.53 12.83
CA SER A 135 -16.85 -12.78 12.43
C SER A 135 -16.43 -11.48 11.74
N PRO A 136 -15.79 -11.55 10.55
CA PRO A 136 -15.43 -10.35 9.81
C PRO A 136 -16.70 -9.57 9.51
N GLU A 137 -16.67 -8.25 9.72
CA GLU A 137 -17.77 -7.43 9.25
C GLU A 137 -17.91 -7.62 7.74
N PRO A 138 -19.13 -7.81 7.21
CA PRO A 138 -19.34 -7.63 5.79
C PRO A 138 -18.77 -6.27 5.46
N CYS A 139 -17.79 -6.21 4.56
CA CYS A 139 -17.13 -4.96 4.20
C CYS A 139 -18.24 -3.95 3.81
N PRO A 140 -18.53 -2.93 4.63
CA PRO A 140 -19.55 -1.98 4.25
C PRO A 140 -19.00 -1.17 3.09
N ASP A 141 -19.83 -1.03 2.05
CA ASP A 141 -19.61 -0.21 0.87
C ASP A 141 -18.88 1.09 1.21
N ILE A 142 -17.66 1.27 0.69
CA ILE A 142 -16.80 2.48 0.71
C ILE A 142 -17.12 3.45 1.87
N ALA A 143 -17.29 2.90 3.08
CA ALA A 143 -17.82 3.60 4.24
C ALA A 143 -16.75 4.47 4.92
N PHE A 144 -15.61 4.65 4.26
CA PHE A 144 -14.63 5.70 4.58
C PHE A 144 -15.25 7.08 4.48
N LEU A 145 -16.31 7.22 3.70
CA LEU A 145 -16.97 8.49 3.49
C LEU A 145 -18.14 8.66 4.47
N ARG A 146 -19.03 7.68 4.64
CA ARG A 146 -20.15 7.80 5.58
C ARG A 146 -19.72 7.57 7.03
N GLU A 147 -19.14 8.60 7.63
CA GLU A 147 -18.68 8.65 9.02
C GLU A 147 -19.82 8.51 10.07
N LYS A 148 -21.09 8.32 9.63
CA LYS A 148 -22.28 8.43 10.50
C LYS A 148 -23.33 7.31 10.39
N ASP A 149 -23.17 6.32 9.54
CA ASP A 149 -24.14 5.23 9.52
C ASP A 149 -23.87 4.27 10.70
N LEU A 150 -24.84 4.21 11.61
CA LEU A 150 -24.86 3.38 12.81
C LEU A 150 -24.54 1.93 12.44
N ARG A 151 -23.28 1.53 12.56
CA ARG A 151 -22.88 0.13 12.46
C ARG A 151 -23.66 -0.63 13.53
N ILE A 152 -24.62 -1.46 13.13
CA ILE A 152 -25.23 -2.43 14.04
C ILE A 152 -24.15 -3.49 14.29
N LEU A 153 -23.24 -3.17 15.22
CA LEU A 153 -22.14 -4.05 15.56
C LEU A 153 -22.72 -5.31 16.19
N ASN A 154 -22.42 -6.45 15.58
CA ASN A 154 -22.71 -7.74 16.19
C ASN A 154 -22.01 -7.81 17.57
N GLN A 155 -22.51 -8.65 18.47
CA GLN A 155 -21.97 -8.70 19.83
C GLN A 155 -20.50 -9.12 19.86
N ASN A 156 -20.08 -10.02 18.94
CA ASN A 156 -18.69 -10.47 18.84
C ASN A 156 -17.73 -9.32 18.50
N HIS A 157 -18.15 -8.41 17.62
CA HIS A 157 -17.37 -7.24 17.22
C HIS A 157 -17.28 -6.24 18.37
N ARG A 158 -18.38 -6.01 19.11
CA ARG A 158 -18.35 -5.16 20.32
C ARG A 158 -17.39 -5.71 21.38
N ASP A 159 -17.41 -7.02 21.61
CA ASP A 159 -16.50 -7.67 22.54
C ASP A 159 -15.04 -7.53 22.07
N ALA A 160 -14.78 -7.75 20.77
CA ALA A 160 -13.45 -7.57 20.17
C ALA A 160 -12.91 -6.15 20.34
N LEU A 161 -13.72 -5.12 20.04
CA LEU A 161 -13.33 -3.71 20.26
C LEU A 161 -13.07 -3.39 21.73
N GLY A 162 -13.83 -4.01 22.64
CA GLY A 162 -13.60 -3.90 24.09
C GLY A 162 -12.24 -4.45 24.48
N TRP A 163 -11.89 -5.66 24.02
CA TRP A 163 -10.57 -6.27 24.26
C TRP A 163 -9.44 -5.46 23.61
N TYR A 164 -9.63 -4.98 22.38
CA TYR A 164 -8.66 -4.13 21.69
C TYR A 164 -8.36 -2.86 22.49
N SER A 165 -9.40 -2.16 22.95
CA SER A 165 -9.26 -0.93 23.75
C SER A 165 -8.55 -1.18 25.08
N ARG A 166 -8.85 -2.32 25.73
CA ARG A 166 -8.18 -2.76 26.97
C ARG A 166 -6.69 -3.01 26.73
N SER A 167 -6.36 -3.71 25.64
CA SER A 167 -4.99 -3.98 25.23
C SER A 167 -4.19 -2.70 24.98
N MET A 168 -4.70 -1.81 24.12
CA MET A 168 -4.03 -0.55 23.78
C MET A 168 -3.76 0.31 25.00
N SER A 169 -4.74 0.42 25.91
CA SER A 169 -4.63 1.20 27.13
C SER A 169 -3.54 0.64 28.05
N SER A 170 -3.46 -0.68 28.17
CA SER A 170 -2.43 -1.38 28.97
C SER A 170 -1.03 -1.22 28.39
N VAL A 171 -0.85 -1.35 27.08
CA VAL A 171 0.46 -1.13 26.42
C VAL A 171 0.89 0.32 26.61
N ARG A 172 -0.01 1.28 26.37
CA ARG A 172 0.27 2.71 26.51
C ARG A 172 0.71 3.08 27.93
N GLN A 173 -0.02 2.63 28.94
CA GLN A 173 0.30 2.94 30.33
C GLN A 173 1.69 2.45 30.73
N ARG A 174 2.11 1.28 30.22
CA ARG A 174 3.45 0.72 30.52
C ARG A 174 4.56 1.45 29.78
N LEU A 175 4.29 1.85 28.54
CA LEU A 175 5.23 2.66 27.78
C LEU A 175 5.44 4.05 28.41
N ASP A 176 4.36 4.69 28.85
CA ASP A 176 4.40 5.99 29.53
C ASP A 176 5.17 5.92 30.87
N ARG A 177 5.18 4.75 31.51
CA ARG A 177 5.95 4.47 32.73
C ARG A 177 7.41 4.12 32.46
N GLY A 178 7.80 3.88 31.21
CA GLY A 178 9.15 3.44 30.83
C GLY A 178 9.48 2.00 31.24
N ASP A 179 8.46 1.19 31.55
CA ASP A 179 8.58 -0.19 32.08
C ASP A 179 8.13 -1.24 31.05
N GLY A 180 7.92 -0.83 29.80
CA GLY A 180 7.48 -1.72 28.73
C GLY A 180 8.63 -2.42 28.02
N ASP A 181 8.60 -3.76 27.92
CA ASP A 181 9.47 -4.49 27.02
C ASP A 181 9.17 -4.08 25.57
N MET A 182 10.17 -3.53 24.88
CA MET A 182 10.06 -3.07 23.51
C MET A 182 9.68 -4.20 22.55
N PHE A 183 10.07 -5.44 22.84
CA PHE A 183 9.68 -6.61 22.07
C PHE A 183 8.18 -6.87 22.16
N VAL A 184 7.61 -6.77 23.36
CA VAL A 184 6.15 -6.84 23.58
C VAL A 184 5.44 -5.70 22.85
N GLY A 185 6.04 -4.50 22.85
CA GLY A 185 5.58 -3.36 22.07
C GLY A 185 5.49 -3.65 20.57
N LEU A 186 6.51 -4.30 19.99
CA LEU A 186 6.53 -4.68 18.57
C LEU A 186 5.52 -5.77 18.22
N VAL A 187 5.42 -6.82 19.04
CA VAL A 187 4.39 -7.85 18.87
C VAL A 187 2.99 -7.23 18.94
N SER A 188 2.76 -6.32 19.89
CA SER A 188 1.51 -5.58 20.01
C SER A 188 1.24 -4.71 18.78
N CYS A 189 2.26 -4.05 18.22
CA CYS A 189 2.10 -3.28 16.98
C CYS A 189 1.62 -4.16 15.81
N VAL A 190 2.20 -5.35 15.63
CA VAL A 190 1.77 -6.29 14.57
C VAL A 190 0.30 -6.69 14.75
N LEU A 191 -0.10 -7.06 15.97
CA LEU A 191 -1.49 -7.42 16.27
C LEU A 191 -2.46 -6.25 16.08
N PHE A 192 -2.08 -5.05 16.54
CA PHE A 192 -2.90 -3.85 16.39
C PHE A 192 -3.04 -3.44 14.93
N MET A 193 -1.99 -3.55 14.12
CA MET A 193 -2.06 -3.33 12.68
C MET A 193 -3.08 -4.27 12.00
N CYS A 194 -3.11 -5.55 12.39
CA CYS A 194 -4.08 -6.51 11.87
C CYS A 194 -5.52 -6.16 12.27
N ILE A 195 -5.73 -5.77 13.54
CA ILE A 195 -7.04 -5.36 14.06
C ILE A 195 -7.54 -4.10 13.35
N GLU A 196 -6.68 -3.10 13.17
CA GLU A 196 -6.99 -1.87 12.44
C GLU A 196 -7.29 -2.15 10.96
N ALA A 197 -6.52 -3.04 10.31
CA ALA A 197 -6.78 -3.45 8.93
C ALA A 197 -8.18 -4.08 8.75
N LEU A 198 -8.57 -5.00 9.65
CA LEU A 198 -9.90 -5.61 9.65
C LEU A 198 -11.01 -4.57 9.87
N GLN A 199 -10.78 -3.59 10.73
CA GLN A 199 -11.72 -2.49 10.96
C GLN A 199 -11.77 -1.49 9.80
N GLY A 200 -10.73 -1.45 8.96
CA GLY A 200 -10.56 -0.47 7.88
C GLY A 200 -9.84 0.81 8.31
N GLY A 201 -9.19 0.83 9.47
CA GLY A 201 -8.41 1.95 9.97
C GLY A 201 -7.04 2.09 9.28
N VAL A 202 -7.01 2.36 7.97
CA VAL A 202 -5.75 2.50 7.20
C VAL A 202 -4.81 3.55 7.84
N PRO A 203 -5.26 4.79 8.16
CA PRO A 203 -4.37 5.79 8.77
C PRO A 203 -3.78 5.34 10.11
N GLN A 204 -4.57 4.64 10.92
CA GLN A 204 -4.18 4.12 12.23
C GLN A 204 -3.15 2.99 12.07
N ALA A 205 -3.39 2.06 11.13
CA ALA A 205 -2.46 0.98 10.85
C ALA A 205 -1.13 1.50 10.28
N THR A 206 -1.14 2.47 9.37
CA THR A 206 0.08 3.12 8.86
C THR A 206 0.83 3.87 9.96
N ARG A 207 0.12 4.48 10.91
CA ARG A 207 0.75 5.13 12.07
C ARG A 207 1.42 4.11 12.99
N LEU A 208 0.74 3.01 13.30
CA LEU A 208 1.29 1.91 14.10
C LEU A 208 2.52 1.31 13.42
N TYR A 209 2.48 1.16 12.10
CA TYR A 209 3.63 0.75 11.30
C TYR A 209 4.82 1.69 11.52
N ALA A 210 4.63 2.99 11.29
CA ALA A 210 5.71 3.98 11.45
C ALA A 210 6.29 3.98 12.87
N GLN A 211 5.45 3.81 13.89
CA GLN A 211 5.89 3.71 15.29
C GLN A 211 6.67 2.41 15.56
N GLY A 212 6.23 1.29 15.00
CA GLY A 212 6.97 0.03 15.05
C GLY A 212 8.34 0.12 14.36
N VAL A 213 8.44 0.80 13.21
CA VAL A 213 9.74 1.07 12.57
C VAL A 213 10.67 1.85 13.50
N GLN A 214 10.17 2.91 14.17
CA GLN A 214 10.99 3.66 15.13
C GLN A 214 11.47 2.81 16.31
N LEU A 215 10.61 1.92 16.81
CA LEU A 215 10.97 0.96 17.86
C LEU A 215 12.07 0.00 17.39
N ILE A 216 11.96 -0.55 16.18
CA ILE A 216 12.99 -1.42 15.58
C ILE A 216 14.33 -0.68 15.50
N LEU A 217 14.34 0.54 14.98
CA LEU A 217 15.56 1.34 14.84
C LEU A 217 16.21 1.62 16.20
N SER A 218 15.41 1.92 17.23
CA SER A 218 15.93 2.12 18.58
C SER A 218 16.49 0.83 19.20
N LEU A 219 15.89 -0.33 18.94
CA LEU A 219 16.42 -1.62 19.37
C LEU A 219 17.72 -1.97 18.65
N ARG A 220 17.80 -1.75 17.33
CA ARG A 220 19.03 -1.94 16.56
C ARG A 220 20.18 -1.08 17.11
N ALA A 221 19.90 0.17 17.50
CA ALA A 221 20.88 1.03 18.15
C ALA A 221 21.32 0.51 19.53
N GLN A 222 20.42 -0.05 20.33
CA GLN A 222 20.75 -0.68 21.62
C GLN A 222 21.55 -1.98 21.44
N ILE A 223 21.23 -2.79 20.43
CA ILE A 223 21.97 -4.00 20.05
C ILE A 223 23.39 -3.64 19.63
N ALA A 224 23.56 -2.64 18.76
CA ALA A 224 24.88 -2.13 18.36
C ALA A 224 25.68 -1.59 19.56
N GLY A 225 24.99 -1.04 20.56
CA GLY A 225 25.57 -0.61 21.84
C GLY A 225 25.86 -1.73 22.85
N GLY A 226 25.57 -2.99 22.52
CA GLY A 226 25.80 -4.15 23.38
C GLY A 226 24.84 -4.26 24.58
N ALA A 227 23.75 -3.49 24.59
CA ALA A 227 22.80 -3.44 25.72
C ALA A 227 21.71 -4.53 25.68
N VAL A 228 21.64 -5.30 24.58
CA VAL A 228 20.60 -6.31 24.33
C VAL A 228 21.25 -7.67 24.15
N GLU A 229 20.64 -8.70 24.75
CA GLU A 229 21.11 -10.07 24.61
C GLU A 229 21.08 -10.55 23.15
N PRO A 230 22.09 -11.33 22.69
CA PRO A 230 22.16 -11.82 21.32
C PRO A 230 20.93 -12.64 20.89
N SER A 231 20.32 -13.39 21.82
CA SER A 231 19.10 -14.15 21.58
C SER A 231 17.90 -13.27 21.23
N LYS A 232 17.76 -12.13 21.93
CA LYS A 232 16.71 -11.12 21.64
C LYS A 232 16.98 -10.39 20.33
N ALA A 233 18.25 -10.15 20.00
CA ALA A 233 18.64 -9.56 18.72
C ALA A 233 18.27 -10.48 17.53
N ALA A 234 18.59 -11.77 17.62
CA ALA A 234 18.19 -12.75 16.61
C ALA A 234 16.66 -12.87 16.50
N LEU A 235 15.95 -12.93 17.63
CA LEU A 235 14.49 -12.99 17.65
C LEU A 235 13.85 -11.77 16.92
N LEU A 236 14.42 -10.58 17.11
CA LEU A 236 13.99 -9.36 16.43
C LEU A 236 14.22 -9.43 14.92
N GLU A 237 15.46 -9.69 14.50
CA GLU A 237 15.88 -9.64 13.10
C GLU A 237 15.32 -10.80 12.27
N ASP A 238 15.15 -11.98 12.86
CA ASP A 238 14.71 -13.17 12.12
C ASP A 238 13.18 -13.30 12.04
N ASN A 239 12.44 -12.70 12.99
CA ASN A 239 10.98 -12.92 13.10
C ASN A 239 10.14 -11.65 12.97
N ILE A 240 10.58 -10.51 13.53
CA ILE A 240 9.76 -9.30 13.53
C ILE A 240 10.11 -8.38 12.36
N VAL A 241 11.39 -8.09 12.17
CA VAL A 241 11.84 -7.20 11.07
C VAL A 241 11.31 -7.65 9.71
N PRO A 242 11.36 -8.94 9.33
CA PRO A 242 10.86 -9.40 8.04
C PRO A 242 9.37 -9.11 7.85
N ILE A 243 8.55 -9.21 8.91
CA ILE A 243 7.12 -8.84 8.87
C ILE A 243 6.97 -7.34 8.55
N PHE A 244 7.75 -6.47 9.20
CA PHE A 244 7.70 -5.03 8.94
C PHE A 244 8.24 -4.65 7.55
N VAL A 245 9.24 -5.34 7.03
CA VAL A 245 9.72 -5.14 5.65
C VAL A 245 8.61 -5.51 4.66
N ARG A 246 7.95 -6.66 4.84
CA ARG A 246 6.83 -7.11 3.99
C ARG A 246 5.64 -6.16 4.04
N LEU A 247 5.18 -5.80 5.25
CA LEU A 247 4.10 -4.83 5.44
C LEU A 247 4.46 -3.47 4.81
N GLY A 248 5.71 -3.04 4.94
CA GLY A 248 6.22 -1.82 4.32
C GLY A 248 6.19 -1.86 2.79
N ALA A 249 6.69 -2.94 2.21
CA ALA A 249 6.68 -3.16 0.76
C ALA A 249 5.26 -3.14 0.19
N MET A 250 4.30 -3.77 0.88
CA MET A 250 2.89 -3.71 0.50
C MET A 250 2.32 -2.30 0.64
N ALA A 251 2.60 -1.61 1.75
CA ALA A 251 2.12 -0.25 1.97
C ALA A 251 2.63 0.78 0.94
N LEU A 252 3.81 0.56 0.36
CA LEU A 252 4.34 1.40 -0.72
C LEU A 252 3.47 1.41 -1.98
N ASN A 253 2.55 0.46 -2.18
CA ASN A 253 1.63 0.52 -3.32
C ASN A 253 0.63 1.68 -3.21
N PHE A 254 0.30 2.13 -1.99
CA PHE A 254 -0.77 3.12 -1.78
C PHE A 254 -0.39 4.29 -0.88
N SER A 255 0.71 4.21 -0.14
CA SER A 255 1.09 5.23 0.85
C SER A 255 2.59 5.45 0.93
N ALA A 256 3.00 6.63 1.41
CA ALA A 256 4.40 6.89 1.73
C ALA A 256 4.71 6.38 3.15
N VAL A 257 5.35 5.22 3.24
CA VAL A 257 5.81 4.62 4.50
C VAL A 257 7.34 4.56 4.57
N PRO A 258 7.93 4.66 5.78
CA PRO A 258 9.38 4.72 5.94
C PRO A 258 10.06 3.33 5.87
N VAL A 259 9.71 2.49 4.88
CA VAL A 259 10.27 1.14 4.75
C VAL A 259 11.77 1.14 4.41
N GLY A 260 12.26 2.19 3.72
CA GLY A 260 13.67 2.29 3.32
C GLY A 260 14.65 2.20 4.50
N ALA A 261 14.26 2.63 5.70
CA ALA A 261 15.09 2.52 6.90
C ALA A 261 15.28 1.08 7.42
N LEU A 262 14.48 0.13 6.92
CA LEU A 262 14.56 -1.28 7.29
C LEU A 262 15.26 -2.15 6.23
N LEU A 263 15.42 -1.63 5.02
CA LEU A 263 16.05 -2.37 3.92
C LEU A 263 17.56 -2.53 4.18
N PRO A 264 18.15 -3.68 3.85
CA PRO A 264 19.60 -3.86 3.89
C PRO A 264 20.27 -2.96 2.85
N ASP A 265 21.53 -2.58 3.10
CA ASP A 265 22.32 -1.84 2.12
C ASP A 265 22.46 -2.64 0.81
N ALA A 266 22.23 -1.98 -0.32
CA ALA A 266 22.12 -2.58 -1.65
C ALA A 266 23.35 -3.41 -2.06
N GLU A 267 24.52 -3.16 -1.46
CA GLU A 267 25.77 -3.86 -1.75
C GLU A 267 25.79 -5.35 -1.34
N HIS A 268 24.83 -5.80 -0.51
CA HIS A 268 24.83 -7.17 0.04
C HIS A 268 23.85 -8.15 -0.64
N ALA A 269 23.02 -7.71 -1.57
CA ALA A 269 21.99 -8.56 -2.19
C ALA A 269 22.48 -9.29 -3.46
N SER A 270 23.64 -9.95 -3.38
CA SER A 270 24.06 -10.91 -4.40
C SER A 270 23.49 -12.29 -4.01
N THR A 271 22.24 -12.57 -4.35
CA THR A 271 21.66 -13.88 -4.03
C THR A 271 22.15 -14.95 -4.98
N GLN A 272 23.18 -15.64 -4.51
CA GLN A 272 23.35 -17.08 -4.63
C GLN A 272 22.02 -17.81 -4.33
N ARG A 273 21.89 -19.03 -4.90
CA ARG A 273 20.75 -19.96 -4.83
C ARG A 273 19.90 -19.85 -3.55
N PHE A 274 18.57 -19.88 -3.70
CA PHE A 274 17.64 -19.91 -2.56
C PHE A 274 17.64 -21.28 -1.86
N ALA A 275 17.63 -21.26 -0.52
CA ALA A 275 17.57 -22.47 0.31
C ALA A 275 16.13 -22.92 0.59
N SER A 276 15.15 -22.02 0.48
CA SER A 276 13.74 -22.28 0.80
C SER A 276 12.80 -21.27 0.14
N LEU A 277 11.50 -21.59 0.06
CA LEU A 277 10.47 -20.65 -0.38
C LEU A 277 10.43 -19.37 0.48
N ARG A 278 10.75 -19.48 1.77
CA ARG A 278 10.89 -18.34 2.68
C ARG A 278 11.99 -17.38 2.22
N SER A 279 13.18 -17.91 1.89
CA SER A 279 14.30 -17.09 1.39
C SER A 279 14.01 -16.46 0.02
N ALA A 280 13.34 -17.19 -0.89
CA ALA A 280 12.93 -16.65 -2.18
C ALA A 280 11.91 -15.50 -2.02
N ARG A 281 10.93 -15.66 -1.12
CA ARG A 281 9.98 -14.61 -0.74
C ARG A 281 10.69 -13.38 -0.19
N GLU A 282 11.63 -13.55 0.73
CA GLU A 282 12.38 -12.41 1.29
C GLU A 282 13.14 -11.65 0.20
N GLY A 283 13.76 -12.37 -0.74
CA GLY A 283 14.40 -11.77 -1.92
C GLY A 283 13.45 -10.95 -2.79
N ILE A 284 12.27 -11.48 -3.14
CA ILE A 284 11.33 -10.75 -4.00
C ILE A 284 10.68 -9.56 -3.29
N VAL A 285 10.50 -9.62 -1.96
CA VAL A 285 9.96 -8.51 -1.16
C VAL A 285 10.92 -7.32 -1.17
N LEU A 286 12.23 -7.56 -1.07
CA LEU A 286 13.23 -6.50 -1.14
C LEU A 286 13.21 -5.83 -2.52
N LEU A 287 13.20 -6.63 -3.58
CA LEU A 287 13.04 -6.12 -4.96
C LEU A 287 11.73 -5.34 -5.11
N ALA A 288 10.62 -5.84 -4.55
CA ALA A 288 9.34 -5.15 -4.60
C ALA A 288 9.42 -3.76 -3.96
N ALA A 289 10.01 -3.63 -2.77
CA ALA A 289 10.15 -2.35 -2.10
C ALA A 289 11.00 -1.36 -2.91
N GLU A 290 12.14 -1.82 -3.46
CA GLU A 290 13.03 -1.00 -4.27
C GLU A 290 12.39 -0.55 -5.59
N ILE A 291 11.73 -1.46 -6.30
CA ILE A 291 11.04 -1.20 -7.56
C ILE A 291 9.92 -0.18 -7.38
N GLN A 292 9.17 -0.24 -6.27
CA GLN A 292 8.11 0.73 -5.96
C GLN A 292 8.68 2.14 -5.71
N LEU A 293 9.82 2.24 -5.01
CA LEU A 293 10.52 3.52 -4.82
C LEU A 293 11.08 4.07 -6.13
N PHE A 294 11.66 3.19 -6.96
CA PHE A 294 12.14 3.53 -8.31
C PHE A 294 11.01 4.05 -9.20
N GLN A 295 9.87 3.34 -9.25
CA GLN A 295 8.68 3.73 -10.01
C GLN A 295 8.18 5.14 -9.67
N ARG A 296 8.13 5.47 -8.37
CA ARG A 296 7.75 6.83 -7.92
C ARG A 296 8.72 7.89 -8.42
N THR A 297 10.02 7.60 -8.39
CA THR A 297 11.06 8.52 -8.87
C THR A 297 10.95 8.73 -10.39
N CYS A 298 10.75 7.66 -11.16
CA CYS A 298 10.52 7.73 -12.61
C CYS A 298 9.27 8.55 -12.95
N LEU A 299 8.14 8.27 -12.29
CA LEU A 299 6.90 9.00 -12.52
C LEU A 299 7.04 10.50 -12.21
N GLN A 300 7.67 10.85 -11.08
CA GLN A 300 7.95 12.25 -10.73
C GLN A 300 8.80 12.93 -11.81
N HIS A 301 9.83 12.26 -12.31
CA HIS A 301 10.70 12.81 -13.34
C HIS A 301 9.97 13.03 -14.67
N LEU A 302 9.23 12.02 -15.14
CA LEU A 302 8.47 12.06 -16.40
C LEU A 302 7.38 13.14 -16.38
N VAL A 303 6.71 13.35 -15.24
CA VAL A 303 5.69 14.40 -15.10
C VAL A 303 6.29 15.80 -14.99
N MET A 304 7.42 15.96 -14.29
CA MET A 304 7.97 17.28 -13.97
C MET A 304 8.92 17.84 -15.04
N SER A 305 9.74 17.00 -15.66
CA SER A 305 10.95 17.49 -16.35
C SER A 305 10.75 17.71 -17.86
N HIS A 306 9.60 17.35 -18.43
CA HIS A 306 9.31 17.31 -19.87
C HIS A 306 10.38 16.63 -20.79
N PRO A 307 11.32 15.75 -20.36
CA PRO A 307 12.28 15.17 -21.29
C PRO A 307 11.66 13.87 -21.84
N ALA A 308 11.80 13.63 -23.14
CA ALA A 308 11.32 12.40 -23.75
C ALA A 308 12.08 11.13 -23.30
N GLN A 309 13.09 11.26 -22.43
CA GLN A 309 14.01 10.19 -22.04
C GLN A 309 14.30 10.22 -20.54
N LEU A 310 14.45 9.04 -19.94
CA LEU A 310 14.94 8.90 -18.57
C LEU A 310 16.42 9.33 -18.50
N PRO A 311 16.83 9.99 -17.40
CA PRO A 311 18.23 10.20 -17.07
C PRO A 311 19.02 8.89 -17.12
N TRP A 312 20.31 8.98 -17.44
CA TRP A 312 21.16 7.80 -17.56
C TRP A 312 21.28 7.04 -16.23
N GLU A 313 21.20 7.73 -15.09
CA GLU A 313 21.20 7.11 -13.76
C GLU A 313 19.96 6.23 -13.56
N LEU A 314 18.77 6.74 -13.89
CA LEU A 314 17.53 5.99 -13.79
C LEU A 314 17.46 4.86 -14.81
N SER A 315 18.03 5.06 -16.00
CA SER A 315 18.13 4.01 -17.03
C SER A 315 19.06 2.88 -16.58
N ASN A 316 20.21 3.21 -15.97
CA ASN A 316 21.11 2.21 -15.38
C ASN A 316 20.44 1.47 -14.22
N GLN A 317 19.73 2.17 -13.35
CA GLN A 317 18.97 1.54 -12.27
C GLN A 317 17.86 0.62 -12.80
N GLN A 318 17.18 1.00 -13.89
CA GLN A 318 16.21 0.15 -14.57
C GLN A 318 16.86 -1.16 -15.04
N MET A 319 18.02 -1.08 -15.70
CA MET A 319 18.76 -2.25 -16.19
C MET A 319 19.22 -3.16 -15.05
N ASP A 320 19.73 -2.59 -13.95
CA ASP A 320 20.14 -3.34 -12.76
C ASP A 320 18.95 -4.11 -12.15
N LEU A 321 17.81 -3.44 -11.97
CA LEU A 321 16.60 -4.06 -11.42
C LEU A 321 16.08 -5.21 -12.31
N LEU A 322 16.09 -5.03 -13.64
CA LEU A 322 15.73 -6.11 -14.58
C LEU A 322 16.71 -7.29 -14.49
N ALA A 323 18.00 -7.03 -14.39
CA ALA A 323 19.01 -8.08 -14.24
C ALA A 323 18.82 -8.85 -12.92
N ARG A 324 18.54 -8.16 -11.82
CA ARG A 324 18.28 -8.77 -10.51
C ARG A 324 16.98 -9.57 -10.47
N LEU A 325 15.92 -9.10 -11.13
CA LEU A 325 14.68 -9.87 -11.31
C LEU A 325 14.93 -11.14 -12.13
N LYS A 326 15.79 -11.08 -13.15
CA LYS A 326 16.19 -12.26 -13.93
C LYS A 326 16.96 -13.27 -13.07
N MET A 327 17.98 -12.82 -12.34
CA MET A 327 18.74 -13.68 -11.42
C MET A 327 17.84 -14.30 -10.34
N TRP A 328 16.90 -13.54 -9.80
CA TRP A 328 15.91 -14.05 -8.86
C TRP A 328 15.07 -15.17 -9.49
N HIS A 329 14.60 -14.98 -10.73
CA HIS A 329 13.77 -15.97 -11.43
C HIS A 329 14.53 -17.27 -11.71
N GLU A 330 15.79 -17.17 -12.13
CA GLU A 330 16.67 -18.33 -12.35
C GLU A 330 16.88 -19.11 -11.04
N ALA A 331 17.24 -18.43 -9.96
CA ALA A 331 17.45 -19.03 -8.64
C ALA A 331 16.15 -19.65 -8.08
N PHE A 332 15.00 -19.01 -8.29
CA PHE A 332 13.69 -19.52 -7.88
C PHE A 332 13.29 -20.76 -8.69
N THR A 333 13.56 -20.76 -9.99
CA THR A 333 13.31 -21.91 -10.86
C THR A 333 14.14 -23.11 -10.43
N ASP A 334 15.41 -22.90 -10.10
CA ASP A 334 16.30 -23.95 -9.57
C ASP A 334 15.82 -24.50 -8.23
N LEU A 335 15.38 -23.61 -7.31
CA LEU A 335 14.76 -24.02 -6.04
C LEU A 335 13.55 -24.92 -6.29
N MET A 336 12.62 -24.50 -7.14
CA MET A 336 11.40 -25.26 -7.41
C MET A 336 11.69 -26.62 -8.07
N LYS A 337 12.69 -26.69 -8.96
CA LYS A 337 13.16 -27.97 -9.53
C LYS A 337 13.74 -28.87 -8.44
N SER A 338 14.55 -28.32 -7.54
CA SER A 338 15.12 -29.07 -6.42
C SER A 338 14.02 -29.65 -5.52
N LEU A 339 13.05 -28.84 -5.12
CA LEU A 339 11.95 -29.30 -4.26
C LEU A 339 11.15 -30.44 -4.91
N ARG A 340 10.84 -30.33 -6.22
CA ARG A 340 10.16 -31.38 -6.99
C ARG A 340 10.96 -32.67 -7.13
N SER A 341 12.29 -32.57 -7.11
CA SER A 341 13.17 -33.74 -7.21
C SER A 341 13.28 -34.51 -5.90
N THR A 342 13.07 -33.84 -4.76
CA THR A 342 13.15 -34.45 -3.43
C THR A 342 11.83 -35.14 -3.09
N ASP A 343 10.70 -34.45 -3.23
CA ASP A 343 9.37 -34.97 -2.88
C ASP A 343 8.26 -34.34 -3.74
N ALA A 344 7.05 -34.91 -3.68
CA ALA A 344 5.86 -34.28 -4.24
C ALA A 344 5.53 -33.00 -3.46
N LEU A 345 5.43 -31.88 -4.17
CA LEU A 345 5.08 -30.59 -3.55
C LEU A 345 3.69 -30.63 -2.92
N SER A 346 3.58 -30.12 -1.71
CA SER A 346 2.29 -29.89 -1.06
C SER A 346 1.47 -28.82 -1.82
N PRO A 347 0.13 -28.85 -1.73
CA PRO A 347 -0.72 -27.81 -2.32
C PRO A 347 -0.33 -26.39 -1.88
N GLN A 348 0.12 -26.25 -0.63
CA GLN A 348 0.58 -24.98 -0.08
C GLN A 348 1.88 -24.49 -0.75
N GLU A 349 2.86 -25.37 -0.95
CA GLU A 349 4.11 -25.00 -1.65
C GLU A 349 3.85 -24.64 -3.11
N ILE A 350 2.94 -25.34 -3.78
CA ILE A 350 2.50 -25.02 -5.15
C ILE A 350 1.87 -23.61 -5.17
N GLY A 351 0.95 -23.35 -4.23
CA GLY A 351 0.29 -22.05 -4.11
C GLY A 351 1.25 -20.89 -3.83
N ILE A 352 2.20 -21.09 -2.91
CA ILE A 352 3.25 -20.11 -2.61
C ILE A 352 4.14 -19.89 -3.84
N GLY A 353 4.53 -20.96 -4.52
CA GLY A 353 5.34 -20.84 -5.73
C GLY A 353 4.65 -20.02 -6.82
N ALA A 354 3.35 -20.27 -7.05
CA ALA A 354 2.54 -19.51 -7.99
C ALA A 354 2.39 -18.03 -7.56
N LEU A 355 2.15 -17.77 -6.27
CA LEU A 355 2.10 -16.40 -5.72
C LEU A 355 3.41 -15.64 -6.00
N LEU A 356 4.56 -16.25 -5.73
CA LEU A 356 5.86 -15.61 -5.93
C LEU A 356 6.16 -15.34 -7.42
N LEU A 357 5.73 -16.24 -8.32
CA LEU A 357 5.81 -16.00 -9.76
C LEU A 357 4.90 -14.84 -10.20
N ALA A 358 3.65 -14.79 -9.75
CA ALA A 358 2.76 -13.67 -10.08
C ALA A 358 3.33 -12.31 -9.61
N GLN A 359 3.98 -12.29 -8.45
CA GLN A 359 4.69 -11.11 -7.94
C GLN A 359 5.89 -10.74 -8.82
N HIS A 360 6.70 -11.72 -9.21
CA HIS A 360 7.84 -11.51 -10.10
C HIS A 360 7.42 -10.94 -11.46
N GLU A 361 6.41 -11.52 -12.10
CA GLU A 361 5.90 -11.07 -13.40
C GLU A 361 5.38 -9.62 -13.33
N MET A 362 4.62 -9.31 -12.29
CA MET A 362 4.15 -7.94 -12.04
C MET A 362 5.33 -6.97 -11.91
N LEU A 363 6.33 -7.30 -11.10
CA LEU A 363 7.50 -6.45 -10.89
C LEU A 363 8.33 -6.26 -12.17
N TYR A 364 8.45 -7.30 -12.99
CA TYR A 364 9.11 -7.21 -14.29
C TYR A 364 8.39 -6.22 -15.21
N VAL A 365 7.07 -6.35 -15.37
CA VAL A 365 6.26 -5.42 -16.17
C VAL A 365 6.39 -4.00 -15.64
N MET A 366 6.35 -3.81 -14.32
CA MET A 366 6.54 -2.50 -13.70
C MET A 366 7.88 -1.88 -14.08
N VAL A 367 9.00 -2.57 -13.89
CA VAL A 367 10.32 -2.00 -14.21
C VAL A 367 10.45 -1.76 -15.72
N ALA A 368 10.05 -2.72 -16.54
CA ALA A 368 10.22 -2.66 -17.99
C ALA A 368 9.45 -1.49 -18.63
N THR A 369 8.29 -1.13 -18.08
CA THR A 369 7.44 -0.03 -18.57
C THR A 369 7.64 1.30 -17.84
N SER A 370 8.60 1.39 -16.91
CA SER A 370 8.82 2.58 -16.06
C SER A 370 9.24 3.85 -16.80
N SER A 371 9.70 3.71 -18.06
CA SER A 371 10.12 4.82 -18.92
C SER A 371 8.99 5.42 -19.77
N SER A 372 7.80 4.81 -19.77
CA SER A 372 6.66 5.20 -20.61
C SER A 372 5.47 5.65 -19.77
N LEU A 373 4.82 6.72 -20.21
CA LEU A 373 3.51 7.15 -19.69
C LEU A 373 2.33 6.60 -20.51
N LEU A 374 2.61 5.94 -21.64
CA LEU A 374 1.60 5.35 -22.52
C LEU A 374 1.31 3.92 -22.13
N GLU A 375 0.02 3.55 -22.13
CA GLU A 375 -0.41 2.20 -21.81
C GLU A 375 -0.11 1.20 -22.95
N THR A 376 0.11 1.68 -24.18
CA THR A 376 0.65 0.89 -25.32
C THR A 376 1.93 0.14 -24.97
N ALA A 377 2.77 0.70 -24.09
CA ALA A 377 4.03 0.05 -23.70
C ALA A 377 3.80 -1.29 -22.99
N ASN A 378 2.62 -1.50 -22.40
CA ASN A 378 2.28 -2.75 -21.72
C ASN A 378 1.93 -3.89 -22.69
N ASP A 379 1.60 -3.61 -23.96
CA ASP A 379 1.17 -4.64 -24.90
C ASP A 379 2.26 -5.67 -25.21
N ASN A 380 3.52 -5.23 -25.20
CA ASN A 380 4.69 -6.09 -25.35
C ASN A 380 4.82 -7.12 -24.23
N TYR A 381 4.03 -6.98 -23.15
CA TYR A 381 4.06 -7.82 -21.97
C TYR A 381 2.75 -8.59 -21.73
N LEU A 382 1.94 -8.80 -22.79
CA LEU A 382 0.74 -9.64 -22.73
C LEU A 382 1.00 -11.05 -22.14
N PRO A 383 2.09 -11.76 -22.50
CA PRO A 383 2.40 -13.08 -21.90
C PRO A 383 2.58 -13.03 -20.38
N GLN A 384 3.21 -11.97 -19.87
CA GLN A 384 3.41 -11.77 -18.43
C GLN A 384 2.08 -11.53 -17.72
N PHE A 385 1.17 -10.73 -18.32
CA PHE A 385 -0.18 -10.57 -17.78
C PHE A 385 -0.98 -11.87 -17.76
N GLN A 386 -0.84 -12.72 -18.78
CA GLN A 386 -1.47 -14.04 -18.83
C GLN A 386 -0.92 -14.93 -17.70
N ASN A 387 0.40 -14.99 -17.54
CA ASN A 387 1.03 -15.76 -16.48
C ASN A 387 0.62 -15.24 -15.08
N ILE A 388 0.50 -13.93 -14.88
CA ILE A 388 -0.03 -13.35 -13.62
C ILE A 388 -1.42 -13.94 -13.31
N VAL A 389 -2.33 -13.95 -14.28
CA VAL A 389 -3.70 -14.44 -14.09
C VAL A 389 -3.73 -15.94 -13.82
N GLU A 390 -2.95 -16.73 -14.55
CA GLU A 390 -2.83 -18.19 -14.37
C GLU A 390 -2.28 -18.53 -12.99
N GLN A 391 -1.12 -17.97 -12.64
CA GLN A 391 -0.47 -18.20 -11.34
C GLN A 391 -1.34 -17.70 -10.18
N ALA A 392 -2.03 -16.57 -10.37
CA ALA A 392 -2.93 -16.06 -9.36
C ALA A 392 -4.10 -17.00 -9.08
N SER A 393 -4.67 -17.64 -10.10
CA SER A 393 -5.73 -18.64 -9.89
C SER A 393 -5.23 -19.80 -9.03
N ILE A 394 -4.05 -20.34 -9.34
CA ILE A 394 -3.43 -21.47 -8.60
C ILE A 394 -3.18 -21.06 -7.14
N ALA A 395 -2.61 -19.88 -6.91
CA ALA A 395 -2.34 -19.38 -5.57
C ALA A 395 -3.63 -19.17 -4.75
N LEU A 396 -4.68 -18.64 -5.38
CA LEU A 396 -5.98 -18.45 -4.73
C LEU A 396 -6.59 -19.79 -4.31
N ASP A 397 -6.58 -20.78 -5.20
CA ASP A 397 -7.12 -22.12 -4.94
C ASP A 397 -6.41 -22.79 -3.76
N ALA A 398 -5.08 -22.63 -3.65
CA ALA A 398 -4.29 -23.16 -2.55
C ALA A 398 -4.51 -22.45 -1.20
N SER A 399 -4.99 -21.19 -1.22
CA SER A 399 -5.24 -20.39 -0.01
C SER A 399 -6.65 -20.52 0.57
N VAL A 400 -7.56 -21.24 -0.13
CA VAL A 400 -8.94 -21.44 0.29
C VAL A 400 -8.99 -22.25 1.59
N ARG A 401 -9.84 -21.82 2.53
CA ARG A 401 -10.10 -22.51 3.79
C ARG A 401 -10.98 -23.74 3.57
N SER A 402 -11.07 -24.61 4.57
CA SER A 402 -11.94 -25.80 4.54
C SER A 402 -13.43 -25.49 4.32
N ASP A 403 -13.87 -24.26 4.64
CA ASP A 403 -15.24 -23.78 4.43
C ASP A 403 -15.49 -23.20 3.02
N GLY A 404 -14.48 -23.23 2.14
CA GLY A 404 -14.56 -22.69 0.77
C GLY A 404 -14.34 -21.17 0.67
N SER A 405 -14.15 -20.47 1.79
CA SER A 405 -13.90 -19.03 1.81
C SER A 405 -12.41 -18.71 1.83
N GLN A 406 -12.04 -17.52 1.37
CA GLN A 406 -10.70 -16.98 1.62
C GLN A 406 -10.55 -16.53 3.07
N PRO A 407 -9.31 -16.50 3.62
CA PRO A 407 -9.09 -15.88 4.91
C PRO A 407 -9.51 -14.40 4.89
N PRO A 408 -10.17 -13.89 5.95
CA PRO A 408 -10.61 -12.50 5.99
C PRO A 408 -9.48 -11.48 5.93
N LEU A 409 -8.29 -11.85 6.41
CA LEU A 409 -7.08 -11.04 6.40
C LEU A 409 -5.87 -11.90 6.06
N THR A 410 -4.98 -11.35 5.24
CA THR A 410 -3.57 -11.77 5.14
C THR A 410 -2.66 -10.55 5.30
N ILE A 411 -1.57 -10.71 6.05
CA ILE A 411 -0.49 -9.71 6.12
C ILE A 411 0.76 -10.12 5.33
N GLU A 412 0.66 -11.18 4.54
CA GLU A 412 1.68 -11.62 3.59
C GLU A 412 1.45 -11.06 2.19
N LEU A 413 2.41 -11.30 1.29
CA LEU A 413 2.21 -11.10 -0.14
C LEU A 413 0.93 -11.80 -0.61
N SER A 414 0.25 -11.19 -1.56
CA SER A 414 -1.00 -11.70 -2.11
C SER A 414 -1.10 -11.34 -3.59
N VAL A 415 -1.94 -12.07 -4.31
CA VAL A 415 -2.13 -11.91 -5.75
C VAL A 415 -2.97 -10.69 -6.12
N ALA A 416 -3.60 -9.99 -5.16
CA ALA A 416 -4.46 -8.88 -5.50
C ALA A 416 -3.72 -7.69 -6.12
N ILE A 417 -2.48 -7.40 -5.72
CA ILE A 417 -1.71 -6.31 -6.36
C ILE A 417 -1.29 -6.67 -7.80
N PRO A 418 -0.77 -7.89 -8.08
CA PRO A 418 -0.56 -8.35 -9.45
C PRO A 418 -1.83 -8.28 -10.30
N LEU A 419 -2.95 -8.81 -9.81
CA LEU A 419 -4.22 -8.81 -10.52
C LEU A 419 -4.80 -7.39 -10.70
N TRP A 420 -4.63 -6.53 -9.71
CA TRP A 420 -4.97 -5.11 -9.78
C TRP A 420 -4.22 -4.43 -10.91
N LEU A 421 -2.90 -4.63 -10.96
CA LEU A 421 -2.04 -4.04 -11.98
C LEU A 421 -2.40 -4.57 -13.37
N THR A 422 -2.66 -5.87 -13.50
CA THR A 422 -3.18 -6.45 -14.75
C THR A 422 -4.50 -5.83 -15.16
N SER A 423 -5.43 -5.69 -14.22
CA SER A 423 -6.74 -5.06 -14.45
C SER A 423 -6.63 -3.59 -14.84
N LEU A 424 -5.61 -2.90 -14.32
CA LEU A 424 -5.40 -1.47 -14.58
C LEU A 424 -4.64 -1.23 -15.88
N ARG A 425 -3.61 -2.01 -16.22
CA ARG A 425 -2.65 -1.66 -17.29
C ARG A 425 -2.85 -2.45 -18.58
N CYS A 426 -3.16 -3.74 -18.49
CA CYS A 426 -3.31 -4.61 -19.67
C CYS A 426 -4.46 -4.10 -20.57
N ARG A 427 -4.24 -3.93 -21.88
CA ARG A 427 -5.26 -3.39 -22.82
C ARG A 427 -6.16 -4.45 -23.44
N GLU A 428 -5.89 -5.73 -23.18
CA GLU A 428 -6.71 -6.84 -23.68
C GLU A 428 -7.98 -6.99 -22.80
N PRO A 429 -9.18 -6.78 -23.37
CA PRO A 429 -10.40 -6.67 -22.56
C PRO A 429 -10.78 -7.93 -21.77
N ARG A 430 -10.47 -9.14 -22.26
CA ARG A 430 -10.90 -10.39 -21.59
C ARG A 430 -10.04 -10.67 -20.37
N LEU A 431 -8.72 -10.66 -20.54
CA LEU A 431 -7.71 -10.90 -19.53
C LEU A 431 -7.83 -9.90 -18.39
N ARG A 432 -8.10 -8.63 -18.72
CA ARG A 432 -8.38 -7.60 -17.74
C ARG A 432 -9.59 -7.91 -16.85
N ARG A 433 -10.71 -8.35 -17.45
CA ARG A 433 -11.92 -8.74 -16.69
C ARG A 433 -11.73 -10.03 -15.90
N THR A 434 -10.97 -10.98 -16.44
CA THR A 434 -10.57 -12.19 -15.70
C THR A 434 -9.74 -11.82 -14.48
N ALA A 435 -8.77 -10.91 -14.62
CA ALA A 435 -7.95 -10.45 -13.52
C ALA A 435 -8.80 -9.75 -12.44
N LEU A 436 -9.76 -8.90 -12.84
CA LEU A 436 -10.72 -8.27 -11.94
C LEU A 436 -11.55 -9.31 -11.17
N THR A 437 -12.08 -10.32 -11.89
CA THR A 437 -12.87 -11.40 -11.29
C THR A 437 -12.06 -12.20 -10.26
N LEU A 438 -10.79 -12.50 -10.56
CA LEU A 438 -9.89 -13.15 -9.61
C LEU A 438 -9.55 -12.24 -8.42
N THR A 439 -9.46 -10.93 -8.61
CA THR A 439 -9.22 -9.97 -7.52
C THR A 439 -10.35 -10.04 -6.49
N SER A 440 -11.59 -10.20 -6.94
CA SER A 440 -12.77 -10.40 -6.08
C SER A 440 -12.77 -11.71 -5.30
N ARG A 441 -11.99 -12.70 -5.75
CA ARG A 441 -11.77 -13.97 -5.05
C ARG A 441 -10.62 -13.92 -4.06
N ALA A 442 -9.83 -12.85 -4.00
CA ALA A 442 -8.71 -12.71 -3.09
C ALA A 442 -9.16 -12.41 -1.65
N PRO A 443 -8.31 -12.60 -0.63
CA PRO A 443 -8.61 -12.21 0.75
C PRO A 443 -9.19 -10.78 0.82
N PRO A 444 -10.32 -10.55 1.51
CA PRO A 444 -10.98 -9.24 1.54
C PRO A 444 -10.11 -8.12 2.12
N VAL A 445 -9.20 -8.45 3.04
CA VAL A 445 -8.23 -7.53 3.64
C VAL A 445 -6.82 -8.03 3.40
N GLN A 446 -5.95 -7.17 2.88
CA GLN A 446 -4.57 -7.51 2.50
C GLN A 446 -3.61 -6.41 2.96
N GLY A 447 -2.67 -6.79 3.83
CA GLY A 447 -1.82 -5.86 4.54
C GLY A 447 -2.67 -4.87 5.34
N PHE A 448 -2.76 -3.63 4.84
CA PHE A 448 -3.53 -2.55 5.49
C PHE A 448 -4.86 -2.26 4.81
N TYR A 449 -5.16 -2.88 3.66
CA TYR A 449 -6.19 -2.39 2.74
C TYR A 449 -7.34 -3.37 2.59
N LYS A 450 -8.56 -2.83 2.51
CA LYS A 450 -9.76 -3.58 2.10
C LYS A 450 -9.87 -3.58 0.58
N CYS A 451 -9.90 -4.75 -0.03
CA CYS A 451 -9.87 -4.90 -1.49
C CYS A 451 -11.17 -4.46 -2.18
N ALA A 452 -12.32 -4.54 -1.48
CA ALA A 452 -13.63 -4.23 -2.05
C ALA A 452 -13.71 -2.82 -2.68
N THR A 453 -13.22 -1.79 -1.99
CA THR A 453 -13.19 -0.41 -2.50
C THR A 453 -12.40 -0.31 -3.78
N GLY A 454 -11.25 -0.99 -3.83
CA GLY A 454 -10.44 -1.02 -5.02
C GLY A 454 -11.20 -1.68 -6.17
N ILE A 455 -11.79 -2.86 -5.95
CA ILE A 455 -12.47 -3.63 -7.00
C ILE A 455 -13.55 -2.78 -7.67
N ARG A 456 -14.38 -2.07 -6.89
CA ARG A 456 -15.41 -1.15 -7.42
C ARG A 456 -14.81 -0.01 -8.25
N LEU A 457 -13.66 0.52 -7.82
CA LEU A 457 -12.94 1.53 -8.59
C LEU A 457 -12.46 0.98 -9.94
N LEU A 458 -11.91 -0.23 -9.97
CA LEU A 458 -11.50 -0.89 -11.21
C LEU A 458 -12.69 -1.22 -12.12
N GLU A 459 -13.80 -1.71 -11.57
CA GLU A 459 -15.04 -1.95 -12.33
C GLU A 459 -15.51 -0.69 -13.04
N THR A 460 -15.55 0.42 -12.30
CA THR A 460 -15.96 1.73 -12.82
C THR A 460 -15.00 2.22 -13.91
N LEU A 461 -13.69 2.09 -13.67
CA LEU A 461 -12.65 2.47 -14.64
C LEU A 461 -12.78 1.65 -15.94
N ILE A 462 -12.88 0.33 -15.82
CA ILE A 462 -12.99 -0.57 -16.98
C ILE A 462 -14.25 -0.26 -17.79
N ALA A 463 -15.40 -0.09 -17.12
CA ALA A 463 -16.65 0.24 -17.78
C ALA A 463 -16.56 1.55 -18.60
N ILE A 464 -15.89 2.57 -18.06
CA ILE A 464 -15.69 3.85 -18.75
C ILE A 464 -14.78 3.68 -19.97
N GLU A 465 -13.63 3.02 -19.80
CA GLU A 465 -12.67 2.82 -20.89
C GLU A 465 -13.26 1.96 -22.01
N ASP A 466 -14.04 0.93 -21.67
CA ASP A 466 -14.79 0.11 -22.62
C ASP A 466 -15.81 0.94 -23.41
N MET A 467 -16.60 1.76 -22.71
CA MET A 467 -17.61 2.62 -23.33
C MET A 467 -16.97 3.58 -24.35
N TYR A 468 -15.90 4.27 -23.97
CA TYR A 468 -15.18 5.15 -24.89
C TYR A 468 -14.51 4.38 -26.03
N GLY A 469 -13.90 3.23 -25.74
CA GLY A 469 -13.29 2.36 -26.73
C GLY A 469 -14.29 1.89 -27.80
N MET A 470 -15.49 1.48 -27.38
CA MET A 470 -16.57 1.08 -28.30
C MET A 470 -17.05 2.26 -29.15
N GLY A 471 -17.23 3.44 -28.54
CA GLY A 471 -17.63 4.66 -29.28
C GLY A 471 -16.62 5.04 -30.36
N MET A 472 -15.31 4.96 -30.06
CA MET A 472 -14.25 5.23 -31.04
C MET A 472 -14.24 4.22 -32.19
N LYS A 473 -14.38 2.91 -31.90
CA LYS A 473 -14.44 1.86 -32.93
C LYS A 473 -15.67 2.01 -33.82
N ALA A 474 -16.82 2.38 -33.26
CA ALA A 474 -18.05 2.63 -34.01
C ALA A 474 -17.91 3.84 -34.97
N ALA A 475 -17.26 4.92 -34.51
CA ALA A 475 -17.00 6.09 -35.35
C ALA A 475 -16.06 5.79 -36.53
N GLN A 476 -15.09 4.88 -36.36
CA GLN A 476 -14.19 4.42 -37.43
C GLN A 476 -14.88 3.47 -38.43
N GLY A 477 -15.87 2.68 -37.97
CA GLY A 477 -16.64 1.76 -38.81
C GLY A 477 -17.74 2.40 -39.67
N MET A 478 -18.14 3.65 -39.38
CA MET A 478 -19.18 4.37 -40.14
C MET A 478 -18.67 5.08 -41.41
N THR A 479 -17.37 5.01 -41.72
CA THR A 479 -16.81 5.49 -42.99
C THR A 479 -16.95 4.42 -44.09
N TYR A 480 -17.77 4.70 -45.12
CA TYR A 480 -17.99 3.83 -46.30
C TYR A 480 -16.67 3.48 -47.05
N PRO A 481 -16.62 2.34 -47.78
CA PRO A 481 -15.39 1.83 -48.35
C PRO A 481 -15.01 2.58 -49.63
N HIS A 482 -14.03 3.48 -49.52
CA HIS A 482 -13.20 3.86 -50.66
C HIS A 482 -11.73 3.86 -50.28
N THR A 483 -11.02 2.92 -50.93
CA THR A 483 -9.61 2.96 -51.35
C THR A 483 -8.55 3.23 -50.30
N SER A 484 -7.81 2.15 -50.01
CA SER A 484 -6.44 2.14 -49.53
C SER A 484 -5.59 3.26 -50.14
N ALA A 485 -5.22 4.24 -49.31
CA ALA A 485 -4.08 5.11 -49.52
C ALA A 485 -3.41 5.39 -48.16
N SER A 486 -2.29 4.70 -47.95
CA SER A 486 -1.13 5.11 -47.13
C SER A 486 -1.38 5.98 -45.89
N THR A 487 -1.33 5.32 -44.74
CA THR A 487 -1.04 5.88 -43.41
C THR A 487 0.35 6.50 -43.37
N ASN A 488 0.50 7.76 -43.80
CA ASN A 488 1.73 8.54 -43.58
C ASN A 488 1.49 10.06 -43.39
N GLU A 489 0.27 10.52 -43.16
CA GLU A 489 -0.04 11.96 -43.00
C GLU A 489 -0.80 12.28 -41.69
N LEU A 490 -0.33 11.77 -40.55
CA LEU A 490 -0.86 12.12 -39.22
C LEU A 490 0.17 12.78 -38.28
N ASP A 491 1.27 13.31 -38.83
CA ASP A 491 2.28 14.08 -38.07
C ASP A 491 2.01 15.61 -38.03
N GLU A 492 0.97 16.12 -38.71
CA GLU A 492 0.80 17.57 -38.90
C GLU A 492 -0.40 18.27 -38.24
N SER A 493 -1.44 17.56 -37.75
CA SER A 493 -2.55 18.25 -37.06
C SER A 493 -2.30 18.49 -35.56
N TYR A 494 -1.43 17.71 -34.91
CA TYR A 494 -1.04 17.92 -33.51
C TYR A 494 -0.15 19.17 -33.27
N ARG A 495 0.30 19.87 -34.33
CA ARG A 495 1.26 20.98 -34.21
C ARG A 495 0.67 22.39 -34.23
N ARG A 496 -0.64 22.58 -34.43
CA ARG A 496 -1.19 23.92 -34.66
C ARG A 496 -2.22 24.32 -33.60
N GLY A 497 -1.74 24.50 -32.37
CA GLY A 497 -2.56 24.95 -31.24
C GLY A 497 -1.78 25.22 -29.95
N SER A 498 -0.78 26.11 -30.01
CA SER A 498 -0.08 26.76 -28.89
C SER A 498 1.12 26.05 -28.23
N SER A 499 2.30 26.32 -28.84
CA SER A 499 3.55 26.80 -28.20
C SER A 499 4.27 25.87 -27.21
N SER A 500 5.50 25.38 -27.43
CA SER A 500 6.54 25.73 -28.41
C SER A 500 7.61 24.63 -28.45
N ASP A 501 7.97 24.23 -29.68
CA ASP A 501 9.16 23.52 -30.16
C ASP A 501 10.15 22.92 -29.14
N ILE A 502 10.28 21.59 -29.18
CA ILE A 502 11.50 20.87 -29.60
C ILE A 502 11.09 19.39 -29.79
N PHE A 503 11.37 18.86 -30.98
CA PHE A 503 11.75 17.48 -31.32
C PHE A 503 11.19 17.12 -32.70
N ARG A 504 12.08 17.20 -33.68
CA ARG A 504 12.04 16.42 -34.90
C ARG A 504 13.42 15.79 -34.99
N PHE A 505 13.54 14.46 -34.94
CA PHE A 505 14.57 13.71 -35.66
C PHE A 505 14.29 12.19 -35.68
N ASP A 506 14.87 11.60 -36.72
CA ASP A 506 14.66 10.31 -37.37
C ASP A 506 14.58 9.04 -36.52
N LEU A 507 13.74 8.12 -37.02
CA LEU A 507 13.82 6.69 -36.78
C LEU A 507 15.21 6.17 -37.18
N GLY A 508 15.97 5.71 -36.18
CA GLY A 508 17.17 4.94 -36.40
C GLY A 508 17.71 4.42 -35.08
N SER A 509 17.64 3.09 -34.90
CA SER A 509 18.26 2.31 -33.81
C SER A 509 17.80 2.62 -32.38
N HIS A 510 16.69 1.99 -31.96
CA HIS A 510 16.57 1.54 -30.58
C HIS A 510 17.71 0.53 -30.30
N PRO A 511 18.45 0.64 -29.19
CA PRO A 511 19.31 -0.46 -28.77
C PRO A 511 18.40 -1.65 -28.49
N ALA A 512 18.63 -2.75 -29.22
CA ALA A 512 17.97 -4.01 -29.00
C ALA A 512 18.09 -4.38 -27.51
N THR A 513 16.95 -4.46 -26.83
CA THR A 513 16.85 -5.23 -25.59
C THR A 513 17.32 -6.64 -25.89
N PRO A 514 18.22 -7.24 -25.08
CA PRO A 514 18.77 -8.55 -25.39
C PRO A 514 17.64 -9.57 -25.54
N ASP A 515 17.65 -10.28 -26.66
CA ASP A 515 16.74 -11.39 -26.97
C ASP A 515 16.74 -12.37 -25.80
N LEU A 516 15.65 -12.37 -25.03
CA LEU A 516 15.35 -13.41 -24.07
C LEU A 516 14.19 -14.20 -24.66
N GLU A 517 14.52 -15.33 -25.28
CA GLU A 517 13.54 -16.36 -25.54
C GLU A 517 13.02 -16.87 -24.20
N PHE A 518 11.85 -16.39 -23.79
CA PHE A 518 11.14 -16.90 -22.62
C PHE A 518 10.49 -18.23 -23.01
N ALA A 519 11.10 -19.34 -22.58
CA ALA A 519 10.43 -20.63 -22.60
C ALA A 519 9.19 -20.57 -21.70
N SER A 520 8.08 -21.10 -22.17
CA SER A 520 6.85 -21.29 -21.41
C SER A 520 7.13 -21.91 -20.04
N SER A 521 6.52 -21.34 -18.99
CA SER A 521 6.62 -21.83 -17.62
C SER A 521 6.36 -23.33 -17.53
N PRO A 522 7.15 -24.12 -16.78
CA PRO A 522 6.89 -25.55 -16.56
C PRO A 522 5.59 -25.81 -15.76
N TYR A 523 4.83 -24.77 -15.40
CA TYR A 523 3.53 -24.83 -14.72
C TYR A 523 2.32 -24.51 -15.59
N SER A 524 2.55 -24.22 -16.87
CA SER A 524 1.45 -24.04 -17.82
C SER A 524 0.79 -25.39 -18.11
N VAL A 525 -0.38 -25.63 -17.53
CA VAL A 525 -1.29 -26.66 -18.03
C VAL A 525 -1.78 -26.16 -19.39
N GLY A 526 -1.48 -26.92 -20.45
CA GLY A 526 -1.71 -26.53 -21.83
C GLY A 526 -3.14 -26.07 -22.06
N THR A 527 -3.29 -24.77 -22.33
CA THR A 527 -4.56 -24.19 -22.79
C THR A 527 -4.46 -24.02 -24.30
N GLU A 528 -5.50 -24.46 -25.01
CA GLU A 528 -5.59 -24.47 -26.47
C GLU A 528 -5.15 -23.13 -27.10
N ARG A 529 -4.48 -23.21 -28.26
CA ARG A 529 -4.04 -22.07 -29.09
C ARG A 529 -5.16 -21.01 -29.18
N SER A 530 -5.07 -19.98 -28.35
CA SER A 530 -5.82 -18.74 -28.54
C SER A 530 -5.11 -17.94 -29.62
N THR A 531 -5.88 -17.49 -30.61
CA THR A 531 -5.42 -16.58 -31.65
C THR A 531 -4.90 -15.31 -30.96
N GLU A 532 -3.67 -14.88 -31.27
CA GLU A 532 -3.14 -13.62 -30.73
C GLU A 532 -4.14 -12.49 -31.04
N PRO A 533 -4.52 -11.68 -30.04
CA PRO A 533 -5.47 -10.60 -30.25
C PRO A 533 -4.90 -9.63 -31.28
N THR A 534 -5.70 -9.27 -32.27
CA THR A 534 -5.28 -8.24 -33.22
C THR A 534 -5.27 -6.89 -32.50
N THR A 535 -4.43 -5.95 -32.93
CA THR A 535 -4.38 -4.59 -32.34
C THR A 535 -5.74 -3.89 -32.36
N ALA A 536 -6.63 -4.27 -33.29
CA ALA A 536 -8.00 -3.79 -33.38
C ALA A 536 -8.90 -4.24 -32.20
N ASP A 537 -8.55 -5.32 -31.50
CA ASP A 537 -9.31 -5.87 -30.38
C ASP A 537 -8.97 -5.19 -29.04
N LEU A 538 -7.80 -4.56 -28.94
CA LEU A 538 -7.35 -3.86 -27.74
C LEU A 538 -8.16 -2.59 -27.45
N ILE A 539 -8.15 -2.17 -26.19
CA ILE A 539 -8.70 -0.86 -25.79
C ILE A 539 -7.77 0.23 -26.34
N PRO A 540 -8.29 1.19 -27.13
CA PRO A 540 -7.49 2.27 -27.69
C PRO A 540 -6.77 3.08 -26.61
N GLU A 541 -5.57 3.59 -26.92
CA GLU A 541 -4.79 4.42 -25.99
C GLU A 541 -5.57 5.69 -25.60
N GLU A 542 -6.31 6.24 -26.55
CA GLU A 542 -7.09 7.45 -26.40
C GLU A 542 -8.34 7.23 -25.52
N ALA A 543 -8.82 6.00 -25.44
CA ALA A 543 -9.94 5.62 -24.57
C ALA A 543 -9.52 5.41 -23.11
N ARG A 544 -8.20 5.34 -22.83
CA ARG A 544 -7.67 5.18 -21.48
C ARG A 544 -7.92 6.43 -20.64
N ILE A 545 -8.28 6.23 -19.37
CA ILE A 545 -8.54 7.34 -18.43
C ILE A 545 -7.50 7.37 -17.31
N LYS A 546 -7.28 8.55 -16.74
CA LYS A 546 -6.39 8.74 -15.59
C LYS A 546 -7.21 9.16 -14.37
N PRO A 547 -7.52 8.24 -13.44
CA PRO A 547 -8.23 8.60 -12.22
C PRO A 547 -7.39 9.57 -11.37
N ILE A 548 -8.03 10.61 -10.84
CA ILE A 548 -7.39 11.62 -9.97
C ILE A 548 -7.74 11.34 -8.51
N ASN A 549 -9.03 11.40 -8.19
CA ASN A 549 -9.53 11.22 -6.83
C ASN A 549 -11.01 10.84 -6.80
N ILE A 550 -11.47 10.45 -5.62
CA ILE A 550 -12.88 10.29 -5.29
C ILE A 550 -13.29 11.46 -4.40
N PHE A 551 -14.42 12.08 -4.68
CA PHE A 551 -14.96 13.18 -3.88
C PHE A 551 -16.46 13.02 -3.63
N ARG A 552 -16.96 13.74 -2.64
CA ARG A 552 -18.41 13.90 -2.39
C ARG A 552 -18.82 15.33 -2.61
N VAL A 553 -20.05 15.52 -3.05
CA VAL A 553 -20.66 16.83 -3.28
C VAL A 553 -20.59 17.71 -2.03
N GLN A 554 -20.80 17.13 -0.84
CA GLN A 554 -20.72 17.87 0.42
C GLN A 554 -19.30 18.29 0.84
N ASP A 555 -18.25 17.61 0.35
CA ASP A 555 -16.85 17.86 0.72
C ASP A 555 -16.21 18.94 -0.19
N GLY A 556 -16.95 19.43 -1.18
CA GLY A 556 -16.51 20.41 -2.19
C GLY A 556 -16.38 19.81 -3.58
N PHE A 557 -16.11 20.68 -4.57
CA PHE A 557 -16.01 20.28 -5.98
C PHE A 557 -14.57 20.33 -6.48
N PRO A 558 -14.12 19.32 -7.24
CA PRO A 558 -12.77 19.28 -7.82
C PRO A 558 -12.62 20.30 -8.98
N PRO A 559 -11.38 20.59 -9.40
CA PRO A 559 -11.11 21.38 -10.59
C PRO A 559 -11.81 20.82 -11.84
N GLY A 560 -12.28 21.69 -12.73
CA GLY A 560 -12.99 21.29 -13.94
C GLY A 560 -14.49 21.03 -13.75
N THR A 561 -15.02 21.17 -12.53
CA THR A 561 -16.48 21.08 -12.29
C THR A 561 -17.20 22.30 -12.87
N THR A 562 -18.23 22.08 -13.68
CA THR A 562 -19.04 23.15 -14.28
C THR A 562 -20.24 23.52 -13.39
N GLU A 563 -20.87 24.68 -13.64
CA GLU A 563 -22.12 25.05 -12.95
C GLU A 563 -23.26 24.06 -13.24
N GLU A 564 -23.27 23.46 -14.43
CA GLU A 564 -24.23 22.42 -14.81
C GLU A 564 -24.03 21.12 -14.01
N ASP A 565 -22.78 20.71 -13.81
CA ASP A 565 -22.43 19.56 -12.98
C ASP A 565 -22.88 19.78 -11.52
N ILE A 566 -22.63 20.97 -10.97
CA ILE A 566 -23.07 21.35 -9.61
C ILE A 566 -24.60 21.29 -9.51
N ALA A 567 -25.32 21.82 -10.50
CA ALA A 567 -26.77 21.78 -10.54
C ALA A 567 -27.31 20.34 -10.60
N LYS A 568 -26.68 19.48 -11.40
CA LYS A 568 -27.03 18.05 -11.55
C LYS A 568 -26.79 17.25 -10.27
N TRP A 569 -25.76 17.58 -9.49
CA TRP A 569 -25.39 16.83 -8.29
C TRP A 569 -25.94 17.42 -6.98
N SER A 570 -26.42 18.66 -6.99
CA SER A 570 -27.00 19.34 -5.82
C SER A 570 -28.03 18.51 -5.02
N PRO A 571 -28.90 17.68 -5.66
CA PRO A 571 -29.82 16.81 -4.96
C PRO A 571 -29.16 15.61 -4.24
N TYR A 572 -27.96 15.21 -4.64
CA TYR A 572 -27.29 13.96 -4.22
C TYR A 572 -26.08 14.24 -3.33
N ARG A 573 -26.30 14.87 -2.17
CA ARG A 573 -25.20 15.35 -1.30
C ARG A 573 -24.25 14.26 -0.79
N ASP A 574 -24.78 13.05 -0.58
CA ASP A 574 -24.04 11.90 -0.06
C ASP A 574 -23.46 10.99 -1.15
N GLN A 575 -23.73 11.30 -2.43
CA GLN A 575 -23.21 10.54 -3.56
C GLN A 575 -21.73 10.86 -3.77
N SER A 576 -20.94 9.82 -4.04
CA SER A 576 -19.54 9.99 -4.40
C SER A 576 -19.33 9.83 -5.88
N PHE A 577 -18.33 10.56 -6.35
CA PHE A 577 -17.95 10.63 -7.75
C PHE A 577 -16.48 10.31 -7.93
N MET A 578 -16.17 9.56 -8.98
CA MET A 578 -14.81 9.44 -9.48
C MET A 578 -14.53 10.62 -10.40
N HIS A 579 -13.47 11.36 -10.08
CA HIS A 579 -12.91 12.39 -10.95
C HIS A 579 -11.70 11.81 -11.70
N PHE A 580 -11.69 11.96 -13.02
CA PHE A 580 -10.65 11.43 -13.89
C PHE A 580 -10.37 12.37 -15.05
N LEU A 581 -9.21 12.21 -15.68
CA LEU A 581 -8.86 12.84 -16.95
C LEU A 581 -9.08 11.85 -18.09
N ARG A 582 -9.57 12.33 -19.23
CA ARG A 582 -9.67 11.54 -20.46
C ARG A 582 -9.24 12.35 -21.67
N ASN A 583 -8.85 11.65 -22.73
CA ASN A 583 -8.64 12.29 -24.02
C ASN A 583 -9.98 12.46 -24.73
N GLU A 584 -10.21 13.62 -25.31
CA GLU A 584 -11.37 13.92 -26.13
C GLU A 584 -10.92 14.59 -27.44
N ARG A 585 -11.48 14.13 -28.55
CA ARG A 585 -11.21 14.71 -29.86
C ARG A 585 -12.19 15.85 -30.10
N ASP A 586 -11.68 17.06 -30.28
CA ASP A 586 -12.48 18.22 -30.64
C ASP A 586 -13.15 17.96 -32.01
N PRO A 587 -14.49 17.99 -32.10
CA PRO A 587 -15.21 17.71 -33.34
C PRO A 587 -14.98 18.78 -34.42
N VAL A 588 -14.53 19.97 -34.06
CA VAL A 588 -14.31 21.09 -34.99
C VAL A 588 -12.86 21.12 -35.48
N THR A 589 -11.89 21.05 -34.56
CA THR A 589 -10.46 21.12 -34.94
C THR A 589 -9.85 19.75 -35.26
N GLY A 590 -10.47 18.66 -34.82
CA GLY A 590 -9.97 17.30 -34.97
C GLY A 590 -8.79 16.96 -34.05
N ASN A 591 -8.35 17.91 -33.21
CA ASN A 591 -7.24 17.76 -32.27
C ASN A 591 -7.69 17.08 -30.98
N TRP A 592 -6.78 16.36 -30.33
CA TRP A 592 -7.01 15.78 -29.02
C TRP A 592 -6.71 16.78 -27.91
N GLN A 593 -7.60 16.81 -26.92
CA GLN A 593 -7.45 17.60 -25.70
C GLN A 593 -7.73 16.71 -24.48
N ILE A 594 -7.12 17.07 -23.35
CA ILE A 594 -7.38 16.40 -22.07
C ILE A 594 -8.54 17.15 -21.39
N VAL A 595 -9.60 16.41 -21.05
CA VAL A 595 -10.78 16.96 -20.40
C VAL A 595 -11.06 16.26 -19.07
N HIS A 596 -11.72 16.97 -18.17
CA HIS A 596 -12.18 16.43 -16.89
C HIS A 596 -13.44 15.59 -17.10
N GLY A 597 -13.48 14.43 -16.45
CA GLY A 597 -14.61 13.53 -16.43
C GLY A 597 -15.04 13.21 -15.00
N PHE A 598 -16.35 13.06 -14.82
CA PHE A 598 -16.98 12.75 -13.54
C PHE A 598 -18.00 11.63 -13.74
N THR A 599 -17.89 10.56 -12.96
CA THR A 599 -18.91 9.50 -12.94
C THR A 599 -19.33 9.23 -11.51
N PRO A 600 -20.63 9.00 -11.23
CA PRO A 600 -21.01 8.45 -9.95
C PRO A 600 -20.32 7.09 -9.78
N ILE A 601 -19.81 6.84 -8.57
CA ILE A 601 -19.49 5.49 -8.14
C ILE A 601 -20.73 5.04 -7.39
N ASP A 602 -21.59 4.27 -8.06
CA ASP A 602 -22.71 3.64 -7.39
C ASP A 602 -22.15 2.73 -6.29
N TYR A 603 -22.76 2.84 -5.11
CA TYR A 603 -22.46 2.03 -3.93
C TYR A 603 -23.40 0.84 -3.93
#